data_AF-A0AAV3SFY2-F1
#
_entry.id   AF-A0AAV3SFY2-F1
#
_cell.length_a   1.000
_cell.length_b   1.000
_cell.length_c   1.000
_cell.angle_alpha   90.00
_cell.angle_beta   90.00
_cell.angle_gamma   90.00
#
_symmetry.space_group_name_H-M   'P 1'
#
loop_
_entity.id
_entity.type
_entity.pdbx_description
1 polymer ?
#
loop_
_entity_poly.entity_id
_entity_poly.type
_entity_poly.pdbx_seq_one_letter_code
_entity_poly.pdbx_strand_id
1 'polypeptide(L)'
;MTQDNGADVDDEQAKTIFADAPLGFEAIRGTHTFEEVLFSEAHAERTVPVNVLSGEKTRQIAGSVKRAKAFVADDPRRVAVPQLTERMIETQSAPYVSTVFYNRKVTRGKIVGKGDYGKPEYANDGYDLEWTYRAAVQSDYHEVELVEADYESGNVTIRATMAD
;
A
#
# COMPACT_ATOMS: atom_id res chain seq x y z
N MET A 1 39.06 34.38 2.96
CA MET A 1 37.95 33.77 2.22
C MET A 1 37.62 32.49 2.96
N THR A 2 36.65 32.57 3.85
CA THR A 2 36.18 31.45 4.67
C THR A 2 35.37 30.53 3.76
N GLN A 3 35.79 29.27 3.62
CA GLN A 3 34.99 28.25 2.95
C GLN A 3 33.77 27.96 3.83
N ASP A 4 32.61 28.18 3.22
CA ASP A 4 31.30 27.78 3.71
C ASP A 4 31.15 26.26 3.45
N ASN A 5 31.37 25.45 4.49
CA ASN A 5 31.24 23.98 4.45
C ASN A 5 29.86 23.53 4.95
N GLY A 6 28.81 24.30 4.66
CA GLY A 6 27.46 24.03 5.14
C GLY A 6 26.59 23.13 4.26
N ALA A 7 27.08 22.61 3.13
CA ALA A 7 26.22 22.04 2.08
C ALA A 7 26.36 20.53 1.78
N ASP A 8 27.33 19.80 2.34
CA ASP A 8 27.72 18.51 1.71
C ASP A 8 27.46 17.22 2.51
N VAL A 9 27.10 17.27 3.79
CA VAL A 9 26.93 16.03 4.59
C VAL A 9 25.57 15.37 4.35
N ASP A 10 24.49 16.15 4.28
CA ASP A 10 23.14 15.61 4.09
C ASP A 10 22.94 15.02 2.68
N ASP A 11 23.57 15.60 1.66
CA ASP A 11 23.36 15.22 0.25
C ASP A 11 24.16 13.96 -0.14
N GLU A 12 25.36 13.75 0.42
CA GLU A 12 26.16 12.55 0.19
C GLU A 12 25.61 11.33 0.95
N GLN A 13 25.08 11.57 2.15
CA GLN A 13 24.46 10.54 2.97
C GLN A 13 23.09 10.12 2.39
N ALA A 14 22.28 11.08 1.93
CA ALA A 14 21.05 10.81 1.20
C ALA A 14 21.29 9.99 -0.08
N LYS A 15 22.35 10.29 -0.85
CA LYS A 15 22.73 9.49 -2.03
C LYS A 15 23.04 8.04 -1.70
N THR A 16 23.61 7.78 -0.52
CA THR A 16 23.92 6.42 -0.07
C THR A 16 22.65 5.68 0.36
N ILE A 17 21.76 6.34 1.11
CA ILE A 17 20.50 5.76 1.61
C ILE A 17 19.55 5.43 0.45
N PHE A 18 19.45 6.33 -0.54
CA PHE A 18 18.53 6.21 -1.68
C PHE A 18 19.21 5.69 -2.95
N ALA A 19 20.40 5.10 -2.86
CA ALA A 19 21.18 4.65 -4.03
C ALA A 19 20.38 3.69 -4.94
N ASP A 20 19.55 2.84 -4.35
CA ASP A 20 18.71 1.85 -5.04
C ASP A 20 17.25 2.33 -5.24
N ALA A 21 16.90 3.53 -4.75
CA ALA A 21 15.57 4.10 -4.89
C ALA A 21 15.48 4.90 -6.21
N PRO A 22 14.46 4.66 -7.06
CA PRO A 22 14.29 5.42 -8.31
C PRO A 22 13.98 6.90 -8.08
N LEU A 23 13.48 7.27 -6.90
CA LEU A 23 13.18 8.65 -6.51
C LEU A 23 14.01 9.02 -5.26
N GLY A 24 14.30 10.30 -5.10
CA GLY A 24 14.87 10.84 -3.86
C GLY A 24 13.79 11.09 -2.79
N PHE A 25 14.23 11.26 -1.53
CA PHE A 25 13.33 11.52 -0.39
C PHE A 25 12.34 12.67 -0.63
N GLU A 26 12.78 13.73 -1.30
CA GLU A 26 11.94 14.89 -1.63
C GLU A 26 10.67 14.54 -2.41
N ALA A 27 10.67 13.44 -3.16
CA ALA A 27 9.48 12.98 -3.89
C ALA A 27 8.40 12.37 -2.98
N ILE A 28 8.78 11.88 -1.80
CA ILE A 28 7.87 11.26 -0.83
C ILE A 28 7.64 12.11 0.43
N ARG A 29 8.40 13.19 0.60
CA ARG A 29 8.26 14.08 1.76
C ARG A 29 6.86 14.68 1.85
N GLY A 30 6.34 14.80 3.07
CA GLY A 30 5.00 15.31 3.33
C GLY A 30 3.95 14.21 3.45
N THR A 31 2.68 14.60 3.34
CA THR A 31 1.53 13.69 3.51
C THR A 31 0.97 13.29 2.15
N HIS A 32 0.85 11.99 1.91
CA HIS A 32 0.36 11.42 0.66
C HIS A 32 -0.79 10.45 0.92
N THR A 33 -1.88 10.61 0.16
CA THR A 33 -3.04 9.70 0.19
C THR A 33 -3.04 8.81 -1.06
N PHE A 34 -3.10 7.51 -0.83
CA PHE A 34 -3.22 6.48 -1.85
C PHE A 34 -4.65 5.97 -1.88
N GLU A 35 -5.35 6.29 -2.95
CA GLU A 35 -6.76 5.95 -3.10
C GLU A 35 -6.98 4.51 -3.55
N GLU A 36 -8.04 3.88 -3.05
CA GLU A 36 -8.52 2.56 -3.53
C GLU A 36 -7.46 1.43 -3.45
N VAL A 37 -6.69 1.36 -2.36
CA VAL A 37 -5.59 0.39 -2.16
C VAL A 37 -5.86 -0.67 -1.09
N LEU A 38 -6.79 -0.42 -0.16
CA LEU A 38 -7.15 -1.38 0.90
C LEU A 38 -8.25 -2.33 0.47
N PHE A 39 -8.36 -3.42 1.25
CA PHE A 39 -9.57 -4.21 1.28
C PHE A 39 -10.69 -3.44 2.00
N SER A 40 -11.57 -2.76 1.26
CA SER A 40 -12.55 -1.81 1.84
C SER A 40 -14.01 -2.17 1.59
N GLU A 41 -14.94 -1.50 2.27
CA GLU A 41 -16.40 -1.68 2.06
C GLU A 41 -16.84 -1.21 0.67
N ALA A 42 -16.31 -0.08 0.18
CA ALA A 42 -16.53 0.37 -1.19
C ALA A 42 -16.07 -0.65 -2.24
N HIS A 43 -15.09 -1.48 -1.91
CA HIS A 43 -14.56 -2.55 -2.78
C HIS A 43 -15.06 -3.95 -2.39
N ALA A 44 -15.83 -4.09 -1.30
CA ALA A 44 -16.29 -5.37 -0.76
C ALA A 44 -17.34 -6.05 -1.66
N GLU A 45 -18.00 -5.30 -2.53
CA GLU A 45 -18.91 -5.84 -3.54
C GLU A 45 -18.18 -6.54 -4.70
N ARG A 46 -16.83 -6.56 -4.74
CA ARG A 46 -16.08 -7.40 -5.70
C ARG A 46 -16.31 -8.87 -5.39
N THR A 47 -17.37 -9.43 -5.95
CA THR A 47 -17.63 -10.86 -5.96
C THR A 47 -16.56 -11.57 -6.77
N VAL A 48 -15.58 -12.14 -6.09
CA VAL A 48 -14.63 -13.08 -6.68
C VAL A 48 -15.29 -14.45 -6.80
N PRO A 49 -15.27 -15.09 -7.99
CA PRO A 49 -15.75 -16.45 -8.14
C PRO A 49 -14.86 -17.38 -7.31
N VAL A 50 -15.48 -18.20 -6.46
CA VAL A 50 -14.76 -19.20 -5.65
C VAL A 50 -14.36 -20.39 -6.53
N ASN A 51 -15.04 -20.56 -7.67
CA ASN A 51 -14.80 -21.65 -8.60
C ASN A 51 -15.09 -21.19 -10.05
N VAL A 52 -14.04 -21.07 -10.86
CA VAL A 52 -14.11 -20.66 -12.27
C VAL A 52 -14.83 -21.71 -13.14
N LEU A 53 -14.84 -22.99 -12.71
CA LEU A 53 -15.46 -24.09 -13.43
C LEU A 53 -16.96 -24.26 -13.13
N SER A 54 -17.41 -23.94 -11.91
CA SER A 54 -18.84 -24.07 -11.53
C SER A 54 -19.66 -22.83 -11.83
N GLY A 55 -19.04 -21.66 -12.03
CA GLY A 55 -19.74 -20.40 -12.24
C GLY A 55 -20.49 -19.89 -11.00
N GLU A 56 -20.30 -20.52 -9.82
CA GLU A 56 -20.88 -20.05 -8.57
C GLU A 56 -20.27 -18.71 -8.18
N LYS A 57 -21.14 -17.70 -8.13
CA LYS A 57 -20.78 -16.37 -7.67
C LYS A 57 -20.98 -16.26 -6.16
N THR A 58 -20.01 -15.58 -5.54
CA THR A 58 -20.09 -14.84 -4.27
C THR A 58 -19.74 -15.61 -2.99
N ARG A 59 -18.55 -15.30 -2.44
CA ARG A 59 -18.36 -15.23 -0.98
C ARG A 59 -18.92 -13.87 -0.56
N GLN A 60 -19.99 -13.84 0.23
CA GLN A 60 -20.41 -12.56 0.83
C GLN A 60 -19.28 -12.03 1.72
N ILE A 61 -18.79 -10.84 1.38
CA ILE A 61 -17.68 -10.17 2.06
C ILE A 61 -18.16 -9.42 3.32
N ALA A 62 -19.47 -9.40 3.61
CA ALA A 62 -20.02 -8.86 4.85
C ALA A 62 -19.29 -9.46 6.08
N GLY A 63 -18.77 -8.59 6.94
CA GLY A 63 -17.94 -8.96 8.09
C GLY A 63 -16.47 -9.26 7.78
N SER A 64 -16.04 -9.36 6.52
CA SER A 64 -14.63 -9.49 6.16
C SER A 64 -13.85 -8.21 6.39
N VAL A 65 -14.43 -7.02 6.17
CA VAL A 65 -13.74 -5.75 6.49
C VAL A 65 -13.53 -5.64 7.99
N LYS A 66 -14.53 -6.03 8.80
CA LYS A 66 -14.38 -6.13 10.26
C LYS A 66 -13.26 -7.11 10.66
N ARG A 67 -13.18 -8.28 10.00
CA ARG A 67 -12.08 -9.23 10.22
C ARG A 67 -10.73 -8.69 9.76
N ALA A 68 -10.68 -7.93 8.65
CA ALA A 68 -9.48 -7.31 8.13
C ALA A 68 -8.93 -6.27 9.11
N LYS A 69 -9.80 -5.38 9.63
CA LYS A 69 -9.47 -4.42 10.69
C LYS A 69 -8.91 -5.14 11.94
N ALA A 70 -9.58 -6.19 12.40
CA ALA A 70 -9.13 -6.96 13.56
C ALA A 70 -7.81 -7.71 13.30
N PHE A 71 -7.55 -8.13 12.07
CA PHE A 71 -6.36 -8.90 11.69
C PHE A 71 -5.06 -8.09 11.71
N VAL A 72 -5.16 -6.77 11.59
CA VAL A 72 -3.99 -5.87 11.58
C VAL A 72 -3.95 -4.95 12.80
N ALA A 73 -4.88 -5.10 13.73
CA ALA A 73 -4.96 -4.25 14.92
C ALA A 73 -3.79 -4.45 15.91
N ASP A 74 -2.93 -5.46 15.70
CA ASP A 74 -1.76 -5.75 16.51
C ASP A 74 -0.59 -4.79 16.25
N ASP A 75 -0.55 -4.15 15.08
CA ASP A 75 0.53 -3.26 14.67
C ASP A 75 -0.05 -2.04 13.94
N PRO A 76 0.12 -0.82 14.46
CA PRO A 76 -0.42 0.39 13.85
C PRO A 76 0.17 0.71 12.47
N ARG A 77 1.23 0.02 12.03
CA ARG A 77 1.85 0.19 10.70
C ARG A 77 1.23 -0.73 9.65
N ARG A 78 0.49 -1.75 10.08
CA ARG A 78 -0.03 -2.80 9.20
C ARG A 78 -1.40 -2.44 8.64
N VAL A 79 -1.61 -2.83 7.39
CA VAL A 79 -2.90 -2.74 6.70
C VAL A 79 -3.24 -4.05 6.01
N ALA A 80 -4.53 -4.29 5.83
CA ALA A 80 -5.03 -5.43 5.08
C ALA A 80 -5.24 -5.04 3.61
N VAL A 81 -4.37 -5.53 2.74
CA VAL A 81 -4.46 -5.32 1.29
C VAL A 81 -5.08 -6.53 0.59
N PRO A 82 -5.77 -6.34 -0.54
CA PRO A 82 -6.29 -7.46 -1.33
C PRO A 82 -5.17 -8.42 -1.75
N GLN A 83 -5.42 -9.73 -1.66
CA GLN A 83 -4.50 -10.73 -2.19
C GLN A 83 -4.60 -10.78 -3.73
N LEU A 84 -3.49 -10.89 -4.44
CA LEU A 84 -3.50 -11.00 -5.91
C LEU A 84 -4.09 -12.36 -6.33
N THR A 85 -4.98 -12.31 -7.32
CA THR A 85 -6.04 -13.29 -7.64
C THR A 85 -5.58 -14.72 -7.92
N GLU A 86 -4.34 -14.95 -8.34
CA GLU A 86 -3.87 -16.28 -8.74
C GLU A 86 -3.81 -17.29 -7.57
N ARG A 87 -3.63 -16.83 -6.32
CA ARG A 87 -3.55 -17.72 -5.14
C ARG A 87 -4.87 -17.91 -4.38
N MET A 88 -5.91 -17.13 -4.69
CA MET A 88 -7.17 -17.13 -3.93
C MET A 88 -8.09 -18.30 -4.28
N ILE A 89 -8.01 -18.81 -5.51
CA ILE A 89 -8.95 -19.82 -6.02
C ILE A 89 -8.75 -21.19 -5.35
N GLU A 90 -7.54 -21.50 -4.86
CA GLU A 90 -7.22 -22.86 -4.38
C GLU A 90 -7.32 -23.07 -2.86
N THR A 91 -7.18 -22.04 -2.02
CA THR A 91 -6.81 -22.28 -0.59
C THR A 91 -7.87 -21.96 0.46
N GLN A 92 -9.05 -21.44 0.10
CA GLN A 92 -10.07 -20.95 1.05
C GLN A 92 -9.56 -19.89 2.08
N SER A 93 -8.35 -19.36 1.88
CA SER A 93 -7.69 -18.38 2.75
C SER A 93 -8.48 -17.06 2.85
N ALA A 94 -8.09 -16.20 3.79
CA ALA A 94 -8.61 -14.84 3.85
C ALA A 94 -8.31 -14.11 2.53
N PRO A 95 -9.24 -13.30 1.97
CA PRO A 95 -9.07 -12.63 0.69
C PRO A 95 -8.08 -11.44 0.74
N TYR A 96 -7.40 -11.25 1.86
CA TYR A 96 -6.47 -10.16 2.13
C TYR A 96 -5.25 -10.69 2.86
N VAL A 97 -4.15 -9.94 2.78
CA VAL A 97 -2.92 -10.19 3.53
C VAL A 97 -2.56 -8.97 4.36
N SER A 98 -1.89 -9.20 5.49
CA SER A 98 -1.36 -8.15 6.35
C SER A 98 0.02 -7.72 5.83
N THR A 99 0.24 -6.42 5.70
CA THR A 99 1.53 -5.86 5.28
C THR A 99 1.73 -4.49 5.92
N VAL A 100 2.99 -4.10 6.12
CA VAL A 100 3.34 -2.69 6.31
C VAL A 100 3.20 -2.00 4.96
N PHE A 101 2.32 -1.00 4.85
CA PHE A 101 1.88 -0.48 3.55
C PHE A 101 3.03 0.12 2.73
N TYR A 102 3.86 0.96 3.35
CA TYR A 102 4.99 1.62 2.70
C TYR A 102 6.17 0.67 2.38
N ASN A 103 6.08 -0.63 2.71
CA ASN A 103 7.02 -1.66 2.26
C ASN A 103 6.51 -2.45 1.04
N ARG A 104 5.33 -2.09 0.53
CA ARG A 104 4.59 -2.85 -0.49
C ARG A 104 4.42 -2.01 -1.75
N LYS A 105 4.54 -2.68 -2.89
CA LYS A 105 4.10 -2.13 -4.17
C LYS A 105 2.65 -1.64 -4.08
N VAL A 106 2.43 -0.34 -4.27
CA VAL A 106 1.09 0.21 -4.34
C VAL A 106 0.43 -0.27 -5.64
N THR A 107 -0.63 -1.05 -5.50
CA THR A 107 -1.47 -1.49 -6.61
C THR A 107 -2.85 -0.88 -6.39
N ARG A 108 -3.19 0.17 -7.13
CA ARG A 108 -4.56 0.69 -7.18
C ARG A 108 -5.35 -0.20 -8.10
N GLY A 109 -6.58 -0.57 -7.73
CA GLY A 109 -7.36 -1.51 -8.55
C GLY A 109 -8.84 -1.27 -8.43
N LYS A 110 -9.47 -0.69 -9.46
CA LYS A 110 -10.93 -0.54 -9.53
C LYS A 110 -11.54 -1.60 -10.43
N ILE A 111 -12.69 -2.18 -10.07
CA ILE A 111 -13.52 -2.87 -11.07
C ILE A 111 -14.25 -1.80 -11.87
N VAL A 112 -13.87 -1.63 -13.12
CA VAL A 112 -14.63 -0.81 -14.08
C VAL A 112 -15.35 -1.74 -15.04
N GLY A 113 -16.68 -1.77 -14.99
CA GLY A 113 -17.48 -2.51 -15.97
C GLY A 113 -18.72 -3.17 -15.38
N LYS A 114 -19.79 -3.22 -16.18
CA LYS A 114 -21.09 -3.81 -15.83
C LYS A 114 -21.18 -5.33 -16.07
N GLY A 115 -20.07 -5.97 -16.43
CA GLY A 115 -20.03 -7.42 -16.60
C GLY A 115 -19.97 -8.13 -15.24
N ASP A 116 -20.29 -9.42 -15.24
CA ASP A 116 -20.35 -10.29 -14.05
C ASP A 116 -19.12 -10.27 -13.13
N TYR A 117 -17.98 -9.80 -13.64
CA TYR A 117 -16.70 -9.69 -12.93
C TYR A 117 -16.07 -8.30 -13.03
N GLY A 118 -16.72 -7.37 -13.77
CA GLY A 118 -16.15 -6.17 -14.38
C GLY A 118 -14.68 -6.31 -14.85
N LYS A 119 -14.05 -5.21 -15.28
CA LYS A 119 -12.65 -5.21 -15.71
C LYS A 119 -11.81 -4.57 -14.61
N PRO A 120 -10.83 -5.27 -14.02
CA PRO A 120 -9.89 -4.60 -13.14
C PRO A 120 -9.05 -3.63 -13.97
N GLU A 121 -9.07 -2.35 -13.61
CA GLU A 121 -8.06 -1.38 -14.05
C GLU A 121 -7.08 -1.18 -12.91
N TYR A 122 -5.81 -1.49 -13.19
CA TYR A 122 -4.72 -1.27 -12.26
C TYR A 122 -3.88 -0.07 -12.71
N ALA A 123 -3.72 0.91 -11.84
CA ALA A 123 -2.67 1.91 -11.99
C ALA A 123 -1.45 1.44 -11.19
N ASN A 124 -0.33 1.24 -11.89
CA ASN A 124 0.93 0.84 -11.29
C ASN A 124 1.81 2.08 -11.09
N ASP A 125 1.51 2.81 -10.03
CA ASP A 125 2.29 3.99 -9.63
C ASP A 125 3.39 3.60 -8.60
N GLY A 126 3.45 2.32 -8.23
CA GLY A 126 3.96 1.90 -6.92
C GLY A 126 5.35 1.30 -6.86
N TYR A 127 6.05 1.05 -7.98
CA TYR A 127 7.41 0.48 -7.88
C TYR A 127 8.41 1.51 -7.36
N ASP A 128 8.47 2.68 -8.01
CA ASP A 128 9.41 3.74 -7.65
C ASP A 128 9.16 4.27 -6.23
N LEU A 129 7.89 4.43 -5.86
CA LEU A 129 7.48 4.84 -4.51
C LEU A 129 7.78 3.77 -3.45
N GLU A 130 7.53 2.48 -3.72
CA GLU A 130 7.84 1.38 -2.78
C GLU A 130 9.32 1.40 -2.38
N TRP A 131 10.21 1.48 -3.37
CA TRP A 131 11.65 1.48 -3.10
C TRP A 131 12.11 2.74 -2.35
N THR A 132 11.52 3.89 -2.67
CA THR A 132 11.82 5.16 -2.01
C THR A 132 11.36 5.15 -0.55
N TYR A 133 10.14 4.70 -0.26
CA TYR A 133 9.68 4.55 1.13
C TYR A 133 10.47 3.49 1.90
N ARG A 134 10.85 2.38 1.26
CA ARG A 134 11.70 1.36 1.90
C ARG A 134 13.06 1.93 2.31
N ALA A 135 13.69 2.73 1.45
CA ALA A 135 14.94 3.41 1.75
C ALA A 135 14.77 4.37 2.94
N ALA A 136 13.70 5.17 2.96
CA ALA A 136 13.40 6.08 4.07
C ALA A 136 13.20 5.34 5.41
N VAL A 137 12.47 4.22 5.43
CA VAL A 137 12.21 3.44 6.66
C VAL A 137 13.46 2.74 7.20
N GLN A 138 14.40 2.40 6.33
CA GLN A 138 15.69 1.82 6.72
C GLN A 138 16.71 2.89 7.15
N SER A 139 16.36 4.16 7.03
CA SER A 139 17.20 5.29 7.38
C SER A 139 16.88 5.78 8.78
N ASP A 140 17.91 6.06 9.57
CA ASP A 140 17.76 6.74 10.86
C ASP A 140 17.44 8.25 10.71
N TYR A 141 17.47 8.79 9.48
CA TYR A 141 17.29 10.21 9.18
C TYR A 141 15.86 10.57 8.78
N HIS A 142 15.00 9.58 8.58
CA HIS A 142 13.65 9.80 8.08
C HIS A 142 12.66 9.03 8.94
N GLU A 143 11.50 9.64 9.16
CA GLU A 143 10.36 8.98 9.79
C GLU A 143 9.25 8.81 8.77
N VAL A 144 8.69 7.60 8.70
CA VAL A 144 7.53 7.29 7.87
C VAL A 144 6.44 6.71 8.75
N GLU A 145 5.28 7.35 8.73
CA GLU A 145 4.14 7.03 9.58
C GLU A 145 2.90 6.70 8.74
N LEU A 146 2.20 5.63 9.12
CA LEU A 146 0.84 5.39 8.66
C LEU A 146 -0.10 6.34 9.42
N VAL A 147 -0.57 7.39 8.76
CA VAL A 147 -1.47 8.38 9.36
C VAL A 147 -2.90 7.83 9.45
N GLU A 148 -3.36 7.18 8.38
CA GLU A 148 -4.72 6.68 8.31
C GLU A 148 -4.83 5.46 7.38
N ALA A 149 -5.63 4.48 7.80
CA ALA A 149 -6.10 3.40 6.95
C ALA A 149 -7.64 3.42 6.93
N ASP A 150 -8.20 4.06 5.91
CA ASP A 150 -9.65 4.19 5.75
C ASP A 150 -10.20 2.99 4.98
N TYR A 151 -10.75 2.03 5.74
CA TYR A 151 -11.39 0.83 5.22
C TYR A 151 -12.82 1.05 4.70
N GLU A 152 -13.36 2.26 4.80
CA GLU A 152 -14.64 2.63 4.17
C GLU A 152 -14.38 2.95 2.69
N SER A 153 -13.55 3.98 2.42
CA SER A 153 -13.17 4.36 1.05
C SER A 153 -12.15 3.42 0.41
N GLY A 154 -11.27 2.82 1.22
CA GLY A 154 -10.14 2.02 0.78
C GLY A 154 -8.84 2.81 0.65
N ASN A 155 -8.79 4.02 1.20
CA ASN A 155 -7.65 4.91 1.10
C ASN A 155 -6.63 4.67 2.22
N VAL A 156 -5.36 4.94 1.93
CA VAL A 156 -4.27 4.95 2.92
C VAL A 156 -3.56 6.28 2.87
N THR A 157 -3.37 6.91 4.02
CA THR A 157 -2.59 8.13 4.15
C THR A 157 -1.30 7.85 4.91
N ILE A 158 -0.18 8.27 4.32
CA ILE A 158 1.16 8.16 4.92
C ILE A 158 1.76 9.54 5.03
N ARG A 159 2.60 9.75 6.03
CA ARG A 159 3.44 10.93 6.17
C ARG A 159 4.90 10.54 6.23
N ALA A 160 5.75 11.24 5.48
CA ALA A 160 7.21 11.11 5.58
C ALA A 160 7.85 12.46 5.95
N THR A 161 8.71 12.43 6.96
CA THR A 161 9.43 13.60 7.50
C THR A 161 10.89 13.25 7.76
N MET A 162 11.71 14.28 8.01
CA MET A 162 13.03 14.05 8.60
C MET A 162 12.83 13.58 10.05
N ALA A 163 13.74 12.76 10.55
CA ALA A 163 13.83 12.44 11.96
C ALA A 163 14.39 13.65 12.73
N ASP A 164 13.94 13.84 13.98
CA ASP A 164 14.39 14.91 14.89
C ASP A 164 15.76 14.61 15.53
#